data_AF-A0A954ZAT2-F1
#
_entry.id   AF-A0A954ZAT2-F1
#
_cell.length_a   1.000
_cell.length_b   1.000
_cell.length_c   1.000
_cell.angle_alpha   90.00
_cell.angle_beta   90.00
_cell.angle_gamma   90.00
#
_symmetry.space_group_name_H-M   'P 1'
#
loop_
_entity.id
_entity.type
_entity.pdbx_description
1 polymer ?
#
loop_
_entity_poly.entity_id
_entity_poly.type
_entity_poly.pdbx_seq_one_letter_code
_entity_poly.pdbx_strand_id
1 'polypeptide(L)'
;MDRRFLLWLVLSLIVMVVWQTFIVPPPKPAAKPGPNAQAELDAQAEIDAQAEIDAEAGADQAPDPDGDAESAANLADAQAEGDVRPDQVEGDAQLVDEPQPRRLLTLGSLDDGSRYRMLVTLTSTGAAVRRIELANDRYLDLDDRSGYVGALEATVDNQPGVVVQVVGPGTPAHSAGL
;
A
#
# COMPACT_ATOMS: atom_id res chain seq x y z
N MET A 1 32.09 20.37 48.75
CA MET A 1 31.20 20.51 47.57
C MET A 1 30.73 21.95 47.51
N ASP A 2 30.81 22.58 46.34
CA ASP A 2 30.39 23.98 46.21
C ASP A 2 28.88 24.13 46.16
N ARG A 3 28.35 25.19 46.81
CA ARG A 3 26.91 25.50 46.80
C ARG A 3 26.36 25.69 45.38
N ARG A 4 27.19 26.16 44.45
CA ARG A 4 26.87 26.32 43.02
C ARG A 4 26.70 24.98 42.31
N PHE A 5 27.60 24.02 42.56
CA PHE A 5 27.50 22.66 42.03
C PHE A 5 26.26 21.94 42.58
N LEU A 6 25.99 22.09 43.88
CA LEU A 6 24.83 21.46 44.53
C LEU A 6 23.50 22.06 44.02
N LEU A 7 23.41 23.38 43.84
CA LEU A 7 22.27 24.03 43.19
C LEU A 7 22.08 23.57 41.74
N TRP A 8 23.16 23.48 40.95
CA TRP A 8 23.10 23.03 39.55
C TRP A 8 22.62 21.58 39.44
N LEU A 9 23.11 20.70 40.30
CA LEU A 9 22.70 19.30 40.35
C LEU A 9 21.21 19.16 40.71
N VAL A 10 20.74 19.89 41.74
CA VAL A 10 19.33 19.88 42.14
C VAL A 10 18.43 20.45 41.03
N LEU A 11 18.83 21.55 40.38
CA LEU A 11 18.09 22.15 39.28
C LEU A 11 17.95 21.17 38.10
N SER A 12 19.05 20.51 37.71
CA SER A 12 19.07 19.51 36.64
C SER A 12 18.11 18.34 36.94
N LEU A 13 18.13 17.83 38.18
CA LEU A 13 17.28 16.72 38.62
C LEU A 13 15.79 17.10 38.61
N ILE A 14 15.44 18.34 39.02
CA ILE A 14 14.07 18.87 38.93
C ILE A 14 13.60 18.94 37.47
N VAL A 15 14.42 19.50 36.56
CA VAL A 15 14.07 19.59 35.13
C VAL A 15 13.84 18.20 34.53
N MET A 16 14.69 17.22 34.86
CA MET A 16 14.53 15.84 34.39
C MET A 16 13.23 15.19 34.89
N VAL A 17 12.87 15.37 36.16
CA VAL A 17 11.63 14.82 36.74
C VAL A 17 10.39 15.48 36.16
N VAL A 18 10.39 16.81 35.98
CA VAL A 18 9.28 17.53 35.32
C VAL A 18 9.12 17.08 33.87
N TRP A 19 10.22 16.92 33.13
CA TRP A 19 10.16 16.42 31.75
C TRP A 19 9.60 15.00 31.68
N GLN A 20 10.09 14.08 32.53
CA GLN A 20 9.57 12.70 32.53
C GLN A 20 8.10 12.61 32.95
N THR A 21 7.66 13.37 33.95
CA THR A 21 6.29 13.29 34.49
C THR A 21 5.22 13.95 33.62
N PHE A 22 5.57 14.95 32.81
CA PHE A 22 4.61 15.68 31.97
C PHE A 22 4.68 15.35 30.47
N ILE A 23 5.77 14.77 29.96
CA ILE A 23 5.95 14.53 28.51
C ILE A 23 6.04 13.04 28.15
N VAL A 24 6.46 12.15 29.07
CA VAL A 24 6.44 10.70 28.81
C VAL A 24 5.06 10.13 29.18
N PRO A 25 4.26 9.62 28.23
CA PRO A 25 2.99 9.00 28.55
C PRO A 25 3.22 7.71 29.37
N PRO A 26 2.32 7.37 30.30
CA PRO A 26 2.48 6.16 31.11
C PRO A 26 2.51 4.90 30.22
N PRO A 27 3.33 3.89 30.55
CA PRO A 27 3.39 2.65 29.79
C PRO A 27 2.00 2.01 29.75
N LYS A 28 1.47 1.80 28.54
CA LYS A 28 0.15 1.19 28.35
C LYS A 28 0.14 -0.20 29.02
N PRO A 29 -0.88 -0.54 29.83
CA PRO A 29 -0.97 -1.88 30.40
C PRO A 29 -1.04 -2.90 29.26
N ALA A 30 -0.27 -3.99 29.36
CA ALA A 30 -0.31 -5.06 28.37
C ALA A 30 -1.74 -5.58 28.23
N ALA A 31 -2.26 -5.58 27.01
CA ALA A 31 -3.55 -6.20 26.73
C ALA A 31 -3.46 -7.68 27.10
N LYS A 32 -4.43 -8.19 27.86
CA LYS A 32 -4.54 -9.64 28.08
C LYS A 32 -4.76 -10.30 26.72
N PRO A 33 -4.08 -11.42 26.41
CA PRO A 33 -4.30 -12.14 25.16
C PRO A 33 -5.80 -12.43 24.97
N GLY A 34 -6.33 -12.08 23.80
CA GLY A 34 -7.66 -12.52 23.39
C GLY A 34 -7.65 -14.03 23.16
N PRO A 35 -8.81 -14.72 23.17
CA PRO A 35 -8.87 -16.17 22.97
C PRO A 35 -8.23 -16.63 21.65
N ASN A 36 -8.22 -15.77 20.63
CA ASN A 36 -7.59 -16.04 19.33
C ASN A 36 -6.06 -16.09 19.41
N ALA A 37 -5.43 -15.33 20.31
CA ALA A 37 -3.96 -15.29 20.41
C ALA A 37 -3.36 -16.60 20.95
N GLN A 38 -4.16 -17.40 21.66
CA GLN A 38 -3.78 -18.76 22.02
C GLN A 38 -3.85 -19.68 20.79
N ALA A 39 -4.94 -19.60 20.01
CA ALA A 39 -5.07 -20.37 18.77
C ALA A 39 -4.02 -20.00 17.70
N GLU A 40 -3.57 -18.74 17.65
CA GLU A 40 -2.47 -18.30 16.79
C GLU A 40 -1.10 -18.86 17.25
N LEU A 41 -0.87 -18.97 18.57
CA LEU A 41 0.33 -19.61 19.12
C LEU A 41 0.32 -21.13 18.92
N ASP A 42 -0.82 -21.77 19.17
CA ASP A 42 -0.98 -23.22 19.04
C ASP A 42 -0.84 -23.64 17.57
N ALA A 43 -1.43 -22.88 16.62
CA ALA A 43 -1.28 -23.13 15.18
C ALA A 43 0.15 -22.86 14.67
N GLN A 44 0.86 -21.86 15.20
CA GLN A 44 2.27 -21.65 14.85
C GLN A 44 3.14 -22.81 15.36
N ALA A 45 2.86 -23.35 16.55
CA ALA A 45 3.57 -24.51 17.09
C ALA A 45 3.33 -25.79 16.25
N GLU A 46 2.14 -25.98 15.68
CA GLU A 46 1.87 -27.08 14.74
C GLU A 46 2.63 -26.91 13.41
N ILE A 47 2.74 -25.68 12.88
CA ILE A 47 3.52 -25.37 11.68
C ILE A 47 5.02 -25.61 11.91
N ASP A 48 5.56 -25.11 13.03
CA ASP A 48 6.98 -25.25 13.37
C ASP A 48 7.35 -26.73 13.59
N ALA A 49 6.47 -27.52 14.22
CA ALA A 49 6.68 -28.96 14.42
C ALA A 49 6.62 -29.77 13.11
N GLN A 50 5.74 -29.42 12.17
CA GLN A 50 5.71 -30.08 10.85
C GLN A 50 6.98 -29.77 10.05
N ALA A 51 7.52 -28.55 10.16
CA ALA A 51 8.76 -28.15 9.50
C ALA A 51 10.00 -28.93 9.99
N GLU A 52 10.05 -29.34 11.26
CA GLU A 52 11.13 -30.23 11.75
C GLU A 52 11.00 -31.66 11.18
N ILE A 53 9.78 -32.19 11.05
CA ILE A 53 9.53 -33.53 10.49
C ILE A 53 9.94 -33.59 9.01
N ASP A 54 9.55 -32.59 8.22
CA ASP A 54 9.89 -32.52 6.79
C ASP A 54 11.40 -32.30 6.56
N ALA A 55 12.11 -31.72 7.54
CA ALA A 55 13.56 -31.51 7.50
C ALA A 55 14.38 -32.79 7.74
N GLU A 56 13.94 -33.71 8.62
CA GLU A 56 14.63 -35.00 8.81
C GLU A 56 14.40 -35.97 7.64
N ALA A 57 13.28 -35.84 6.91
CA ALA A 57 12.92 -36.74 5.81
C ALA A 57 13.71 -36.52 4.50
N GLY A 58 14.31 -35.33 4.29
CA GLY A 58 14.92 -34.93 3.02
C GLY A 58 16.39 -35.30 2.80
N ALA A 59 16.98 -36.16 3.64
CA ALA A 59 18.43 -36.28 3.79
C ALA A 59 19.15 -37.28 2.86
N ASP A 60 18.48 -37.96 1.92
CA ASP A 60 19.11 -38.96 1.05
C ASP A 60 18.54 -39.01 -0.39
N GLN A 61 19.43 -39.41 -1.32
CA GLN A 61 19.19 -39.87 -2.70
C GLN A 61 18.84 -38.86 -3.83
N ALA A 62 19.89 -38.57 -4.63
CA ALA A 62 19.88 -38.20 -6.05
C ALA A 62 21.23 -38.62 -6.68
N PRO A 63 21.43 -38.73 -8.01
CA PRO A 63 20.52 -38.56 -9.16
C PRO A 63 19.92 -39.94 -9.59
N ASP A 64 19.62 -40.37 -10.83
CA ASP A 64 19.94 -40.02 -12.25
C ASP A 64 18.75 -40.46 -13.19
N PRO A 65 18.81 -40.38 -14.55
CA PRO A 65 17.60 -40.20 -15.40
C PRO A 65 17.14 -41.44 -16.23
N ASP A 66 16.24 -41.16 -17.19
CA ASP A 66 15.67 -41.99 -18.28
C ASP A 66 14.58 -43.02 -17.90
N GLY A 67 13.48 -43.06 -18.69
CA GLY A 67 12.36 -44.01 -18.51
C GLY A 67 11.03 -43.58 -19.17
N ASP A 68 10.80 -44.01 -20.41
CA ASP A 68 9.72 -43.55 -21.29
C ASP A 68 8.27 -43.99 -20.96
N ALA A 69 7.34 -43.06 -21.25
CA ALA A 69 6.06 -43.23 -21.96
C ALA A 69 4.81 -43.93 -21.35
N GLU A 70 3.68 -43.58 -21.97
CA GLU A 70 2.29 -44.11 -21.88
C GLU A 70 1.55 -43.99 -20.52
N SER A 71 0.25 -43.65 -20.46
CA SER A 71 -0.77 -43.51 -21.51
C SER A 71 -1.82 -42.45 -21.15
N ALA A 72 -2.40 -41.77 -22.14
CA ALA A 72 -3.47 -40.79 -21.95
C ALA A 72 -4.85 -41.43 -22.19
N ALA A 73 -5.65 -41.61 -21.13
CA ALA A 73 -7.03 -42.08 -21.25
C ALA A 73 -7.95 -41.48 -20.17
N ASN A 74 -8.98 -40.75 -20.62
CA ASN A 74 -10.10 -40.11 -19.90
C ASN A 74 -9.93 -38.64 -19.48
N LEU A 75 -10.41 -37.74 -20.34
CA LEU A 75 -11.35 -36.66 -19.97
C LEU A 75 -11.98 -36.07 -21.25
N ALA A 76 -12.77 -36.90 -21.93
CA ALA A 76 -13.49 -36.53 -23.13
C ALA A 76 -15.01 -36.67 -22.91
N ASP A 77 -15.64 -35.59 -22.45
CA ASP A 77 -17.00 -35.23 -22.89
C ASP A 77 -17.30 -33.74 -22.58
N ALA A 78 -18.40 -33.22 -23.15
CA ALA A 78 -18.94 -31.86 -22.98
C ALA A 78 -18.30 -30.69 -23.77
N GLN A 79 -17.84 -30.93 -25.01
CA GLN A 79 -17.79 -29.86 -26.02
C GLN A 79 -19.19 -29.66 -26.64
N ALA A 80 -19.91 -28.63 -26.21
CA ALA A 80 -21.11 -28.17 -26.90
C ALA A 80 -20.73 -27.13 -27.97
N GLU A 81 -20.78 -27.52 -29.24
CA GLU A 81 -20.36 -26.67 -30.36
C GLU A 81 -21.32 -25.50 -30.62
N GLY A 82 -20.82 -24.28 -30.46
CA GLY A 82 -21.40 -23.08 -31.07
C GLY A 82 -20.60 -22.75 -32.34
N ASP A 83 -21.09 -23.17 -33.51
CA ASP A 83 -20.47 -22.82 -34.80
C ASP A 83 -20.53 -21.30 -35.03
N VAL A 84 -19.40 -20.64 -34.80
CA VAL A 84 -19.11 -19.29 -35.25
C VAL A 84 -17.87 -19.37 -36.13
N ARG A 85 -18.09 -19.38 -37.45
CA ARG A 85 -17.02 -19.36 -38.45
C ARG A 85 -16.04 -18.20 -38.20
N PRO A 86 -14.71 -18.43 -38.33
CA PRO A 86 -13.72 -17.35 -38.20
C PRO A 86 -13.74 -16.35 -39.37
N ASP A 87 -14.42 -16.67 -40.47
CA ASP A 87 -14.36 -15.94 -41.75
C ASP A 87 -15.33 -14.74 -41.85
N GLN A 88 -15.45 -13.91 -40.80
CA GLN A 88 -16.07 -12.59 -40.95
C GLN A 88 -15.70 -11.57 -39.85
N VAL A 89 -14.41 -11.23 -39.76
CA VAL A 89 -13.96 -9.97 -39.13
C VAL A 89 -13.06 -9.17 -40.08
N GLU A 90 -13.48 -9.07 -41.35
CA GLU A 90 -12.91 -8.07 -42.29
C GLU A 90 -13.35 -6.67 -41.86
N GLY A 91 -12.57 -6.13 -40.92
CA GLY A 91 -12.74 -4.82 -40.34
C GLY A 91 -11.40 -4.34 -39.83
N ASP A 92 -10.49 -4.06 -40.76
CA ASP A 92 -9.26 -3.30 -40.49
C ASP A 92 -9.65 -1.88 -40.06
N ALA A 93 -10.07 -1.77 -38.80
CA ALA A 93 -10.26 -0.54 -38.07
C ALA A 93 -8.85 0.01 -37.79
N GLN A 94 -8.23 0.54 -38.85
CA GLN A 94 -6.86 1.01 -38.87
C GLN A 94 -6.68 2.03 -37.73
N LEU A 95 -6.03 1.59 -36.66
CA LEU A 95 -5.88 2.36 -35.43
C LEU A 95 -5.02 3.58 -35.74
N VAL A 96 -5.68 4.72 -35.93
CA VAL A 96 -5.01 6.00 -36.11
C VAL A 96 -4.38 6.35 -34.77
N ASP A 97 -3.07 6.20 -34.68
CA ASP A 97 -2.25 6.53 -33.51
C ASP A 97 -2.12 8.06 -33.37
N GLU A 98 -3.26 8.73 -33.17
CA GLU A 98 -3.28 10.14 -32.77
C GLU A 98 -2.73 10.27 -31.35
N PRO A 99 -1.68 11.09 -31.12
CA PRO A 99 -1.00 11.17 -29.84
C PRO A 99 -1.93 11.71 -28.76
N GLN A 100 -2.49 10.80 -27.96
CA GLN A 100 -3.45 11.14 -26.91
C GLN A 100 -2.82 12.07 -25.87
N PRO A 101 -3.49 13.19 -25.49
CA PRO A 101 -2.96 14.10 -24.50
C PRO A 101 -2.82 13.39 -23.15
N ARG A 102 -1.69 13.58 -22.47
CA ARG A 102 -1.42 12.97 -21.16
C ARG A 102 -2.43 13.48 -20.12
N ARG A 103 -3.30 12.61 -19.65
CA ARG A 103 -4.28 12.87 -18.58
C ARG A 103 -3.76 12.37 -17.24
N LEU A 104 -4.36 12.88 -16.16
CA LEU A 104 -4.15 12.41 -14.80
C LEU A 104 -5.43 11.75 -14.28
N LEU A 105 -5.28 10.70 -13.47
CA LEU A 105 -6.37 9.95 -12.87
C LEU A 105 -6.05 9.69 -11.40
N THR A 106 -7.05 9.71 -10.54
CA THR A 106 -6.93 9.45 -9.09
C THR A 106 -7.60 8.14 -8.70
N LEU A 107 -6.94 7.38 -7.82
CA LEU A 107 -7.46 6.16 -7.20
C LEU A 107 -7.38 6.27 -5.68
N GLY A 108 -8.42 5.82 -4.99
CA GLY A 108 -8.50 5.93 -3.53
C GLY A 108 -9.09 7.27 -3.06
N SER A 109 -8.71 7.72 -1.87
CA SER A 109 -9.24 8.93 -1.22
C SER A 109 -8.35 9.36 -0.05
N LEU A 110 -8.37 10.65 0.27
CA LEU A 110 -7.83 11.21 1.54
C LEU A 110 -8.89 11.39 2.64
N ASP A 111 -10.15 11.01 2.39
CA ASP A 111 -11.18 10.96 3.43
C ASP A 111 -10.91 9.80 4.41
N ASP A 112 -10.65 10.16 5.68
CA ASP A 112 -10.47 9.23 6.81
C ASP A 112 -11.67 8.29 7.02
N GLY A 113 -12.88 8.75 6.70
CA GLY A 113 -14.12 7.97 6.76
C GLY A 113 -14.23 6.92 5.66
N SER A 114 -13.41 7.00 4.60
CA SER A 114 -13.45 6.08 3.48
C SER A 114 -12.78 4.73 3.78
N ARG A 115 -13.04 3.74 2.92
CA ARG A 115 -12.36 2.43 2.97
C ARG A 115 -10.90 2.47 2.50
N TYR A 116 -10.45 3.59 1.91
CA TYR A 116 -9.10 3.75 1.39
C TYR A 116 -8.22 4.42 2.44
N ARG A 117 -6.92 4.12 2.43
CA ARG A 117 -5.93 4.71 3.35
C ARG A 117 -4.85 5.51 2.61
N MET A 118 -5.07 5.75 1.33
CA MET A 118 -4.21 6.54 0.45
C MET A 118 -5.01 7.02 -0.76
N LEU A 119 -4.51 8.10 -1.35
CA LEU A 119 -4.86 8.61 -2.67
C LEU A 119 -3.63 8.43 -3.58
N VAL A 120 -3.83 7.90 -4.78
CA VAL A 120 -2.77 7.68 -5.77
C VAL A 120 -3.14 8.42 -7.04
N THR A 121 -2.26 9.31 -7.50
CA THR A 121 -2.39 9.98 -8.81
C THR A 121 -1.55 9.26 -9.83
N LEU A 122 -2.16 8.84 -10.94
CA LEU A 122 -1.54 8.14 -12.06
C LEU A 122 -1.56 9.02 -13.32
N THR A 123 -0.62 8.80 -14.24
CA THR A 123 -0.68 9.37 -15.59
C THR A 123 -1.23 8.36 -16.60
N SER A 124 -1.97 8.82 -17.62
CA SER A 124 -2.47 7.94 -18.69
C SER A 124 -1.35 7.30 -19.52
N THR A 125 -0.13 7.84 -19.47
CA THR A 125 1.05 7.25 -20.09
C THR A 125 1.57 6.09 -19.23
N GLY A 126 1.30 4.85 -19.66
CA GLY A 126 1.81 3.64 -19.00
C GLY A 126 1.36 3.43 -17.56
N ALA A 127 0.25 4.06 -17.13
CA ALA A 127 -0.25 4.06 -15.75
C ALA A 127 0.79 4.51 -14.69
N ALA A 128 1.79 5.31 -15.09
CA ALA A 128 2.90 5.70 -14.22
C ALA A 128 2.41 6.48 -12.98
N VAL A 129 2.90 6.12 -11.80
CA VAL A 129 2.57 6.79 -10.53
C VAL A 129 3.19 8.18 -10.52
N ARG A 130 2.34 9.21 -10.41
CA ARG A 130 2.73 10.62 -10.33
C ARG A 130 2.93 11.07 -8.88
N ARG A 131 2.07 10.61 -7.97
CA ARG A 131 2.09 10.93 -6.54
C ARG A 131 1.32 9.85 -5.75
N ILE A 132 1.72 9.62 -4.50
CA ILE A 132 0.94 8.90 -3.48
C ILE A 132 0.80 9.83 -2.27
N GLU A 133 -0.41 9.95 -1.72
CA GLU A 133 -0.73 10.77 -0.55
C GLU A 133 -1.43 9.85 0.48
N LEU A 134 -1.05 9.93 1.76
CA LEU A 134 -1.52 8.98 2.78
C LEU A 134 -2.65 9.57 3.61
N ALA A 135 -3.75 8.83 3.75
CA ALA A 135 -4.89 9.22 4.58
C ALA A 135 -4.64 8.82 6.04
N ASN A 136 -3.63 9.45 6.67
CA ASN A 136 -3.37 9.29 8.10
C ASN A 136 -2.53 10.43 8.71
N ASP A 137 -3.06 11.03 9.78
CA ASP A 137 -2.51 12.10 10.63
C ASP A 137 -1.05 11.92 11.10
N ARG A 138 -0.57 10.68 11.25
CA ARG A 138 0.81 10.39 11.70
C ARG A 138 1.87 10.61 10.62
N TYR A 139 1.48 10.80 9.36
CA TYR A 139 2.38 11.14 8.25
C TYR A 139 2.13 12.58 7.81
N LEU A 140 3.17 13.39 7.86
CA LEU A 140 3.14 14.80 7.46
C LEU A 140 4.22 15.03 6.42
N ASP A 141 3.98 15.97 5.50
CA ASP A 141 5.05 16.51 4.67
C ASP A 141 6.07 17.23 5.58
N LEU A 142 7.36 17.05 5.28
CA LEU A 142 8.46 17.63 6.05
C LEU A 142 9.08 18.84 5.34
N ASP A 143 8.94 18.89 4.02
CA ASP A 143 9.50 19.89 3.12
C ASP A 143 8.49 21.03 2.89
N ASP A 144 7.21 20.71 2.67
CA ASP A 144 6.12 21.70 2.64
C ASP A 144 5.43 21.82 4.01
N ARG A 145 5.26 23.07 4.47
CA ARG A 145 4.57 23.43 5.71
C ARG A 145 3.48 24.48 5.49
N SER A 146 3.08 24.67 4.24
CA SER A 146 2.00 25.57 3.84
C SER A 146 0.62 24.92 4.04
N GLY A 147 -0.45 25.62 3.64
CA GLY A 147 -1.81 25.09 3.70
C GLY A 147 -2.09 24.12 2.56
N TYR A 148 -2.12 22.82 2.85
CA TYR A 148 -2.51 21.80 1.88
C TYR A 148 -3.97 21.94 1.45
N VAL A 149 -4.23 21.97 0.14
CA VAL A 149 -5.58 21.98 -0.45
C VAL A 149 -5.89 20.76 -1.32
N GLY A 150 -4.88 20.02 -1.76
CA GLY A 150 -5.00 18.94 -2.75
C GLY A 150 -3.93 19.01 -3.83
N ALA A 151 -3.50 17.86 -4.36
CA ALA A 151 -2.58 17.79 -5.49
C ALA A 151 -3.26 18.11 -6.83
N LEU A 152 -3.50 19.40 -7.09
CA LEU A 152 -4.22 19.88 -8.29
C LEU A 152 -3.49 19.63 -9.64
N GLU A 153 -2.19 19.30 -9.59
CA GLU A 153 -1.28 19.06 -10.73
C GLU A 153 -1.44 20.09 -11.86
N ALA A 154 -1.59 21.34 -11.44
CA ALA A 154 -2.14 22.40 -12.26
C ALA A 154 -1.15 22.94 -13.31
N THR A 155 -1.64 23.20 -14.53
CA THR A 155 -0.81 23.67 -15.65
C THR A 155 -1.12 25.11 -16.06
N VAL A 156 -0.13 25.81 -16.58
CA VAL A 156 -0.26 27.16 -17.13
C VAL A 156 -0.13 27.09 -18.65
N ASP A 157 -1.21 27.43 -19.34
CA ASP A 157 -1.27 27.50 -20.79
C ASP A 157 -1.15 28.96 -21.27
N ASN A 158 -1.27 29.22 -22.58
CA ASN A 158 -1.25 30.57 -23.17
C ASN A 158 -2.52 31.41 -22.89
N GLN A 159 -3.24 31.14 -21.79
CA GLN A 159 -4.44 31.87 -21.36
C GLN A 159 -4.28 32.39 -19.92
N PRO A 160 -4.91 33.53 -19.56
CA PRO A 160 -4.83 34.08 -18.22
C PRO A 160 -5.55 33.19 -17.20
N GLY A 161 -4.80 32.46 -16.40
CA GLY A 161 -5.32 31.57 -15.37
C GLY A 161 -4.42 30.37 -15.13
N VAL A 162 -5.01 29.31 -14.59
CA VAL A 162 -4.36 28.02 -14.32
C VAL A 162 -5.41 26.92 -14.59
N VAL A 163 -5.02 25.87 -15.31
CA VAL A 163 -5.87 24.71 -15.57
C VAL A 163 -5.62 23.66 -14.48
N VAL A 164 -6.65 23.34 -13.70
CA VAL A 164 -6.62 22.21 -12.76
C VAL A 164 -6.77 20.91 -13.57
N GLN A 165 -5.82 19.99 -13.43
CA GLN A 165 -5.78 18.75 -14.21
C GLN A 165 -6.45 17.57 -13.50
N VAL A 166 -6.48 17.58 -12.17
CA VAL A 166 -7.14 16.57 -11.35
C VAL A 166 -7.49 17.12 -9.97
N VAL A 167 -8.56 16.62 -9.36
CA VAL A 167 -8.90 16.87 -7.96
C VAL A 167 -9.02 15.52 -7.25
N GLY A 168 -8.37 15.39 -6.09
CA GLY A 168 -8.32 14.14 -5.34
C GLY A 168 -9.56 13.94 -4.45
N PRO A 169 -10.27 12.80 -4.51
CA PRO A 169 -11.33 12.49 -3.55
C PRO A 169 -10.87 12.66 -2.10
N GLY A 170 -11.69 13.29 -1.27
CA GLY A 170 -11.38 13.58 0.13
C GLY A 170 -10.38 14.73 0.37
N THR A 171 -9.82 15.35 -0.67
CA THR A 171 -9.02 16.58 -0.50
C THR A 171 -9.89 17.77 -0.03
N PRO A 172 -9.29 18.81 0.57
CA PRO A 172 -9.99 20.08 0.81
C PRO A 172 -10.57 20.71 -0.47
N ALA A 173 -9.89 20.60 -1.61
CA ALA A 173 -10.37 21.07 -2.92
C ALA A 173 -11.65 20.33 -3.37
N HIS A 174 -11.65 19.00 -3.30
CA HIS A 174 -12.85 18.18 -3.55
C HIS A 174 -14.00 18.57 -2.61
N SER A 175 -13.68 18.82 -1.34
CA SER A 175 -14.65 19.26 -0.31
C SER A 175 -15.19 20.68 -0.55
N ALA A 176 -14.47 21.49 -1.33
CA ALA A 176 -14.88 22.84 -1.76
C ALA A 176 -15.64 22.85 -3.10
N GLY A 177 -15.75 21.71 -3.80
CA GLY A 177 -16.43 21.60 -5.09
C GLY A 177 -15.61 22.09 -6.29
N LEU A 178 -14.29 21.96 -6.23
CA LEU A 178 -13.37 22.08 -7.37
C LEU A 178 -13.29 20.78 -8.18
#